data_AF-A0A847ESY7-F1
#
_entry.id   AF-A0A847ESY7-F1
#
_cell.length_a   1.000
_cell.length_b   1.000
_cell.length_c   1.000
_cell.angle_alpha   90.00
_cell.angle_beta   90.00
_cell.angle_gamma   90.00
#
_symmetry.space_group_name_H-M   'P 1'
#
loop_
_entity.id
_entity.type
_entity.pdbx_description
1 polymer ?
#
loop_
_entity_poly.entity_id
_entity_poly.type
_entity_poly.pdbx_seq_one_letter_code
_entity_poly.pdbx_strand_id
1 'polypeptide(L)'
;LLSFLFMIRKVFTKRVKYGVVRDIDSNPVEGVVVGLRDMEFEKLILKRVTDSHGRYRILAPRGRYRIEVLETGYKVESIEGDSEVVIEKREDWVKRDITVSKIERE
;
A
#
# COMPACT_ATOMS: atom_id res chain seq x y z
N LEU A 1 -12.53 20.63 35.75
CA LEU A 1 -12.90 19.21 35.49
C LEU A 1 -13.43 19.00 34.07
N LEU A 2 -14.42 19.76 33.59
CA LEU A 2 -15.00 19.62 32.24
C LEU A 2 -14.00 19.91 31.08
N SER A 3 -13.06 20.82 31.29
CA SER A 3 -12.00 21.17 30.31
C SER A 3 -11.01 20.02 30.05
N PHE A 4 -10.72 19.20 31.06
CA PHE A 4 -9.82 18.05 30.95
C PHE A 4 -10.41 16.93 30.07
N LEU A 5 -11.75 16.80 30.08
CA LEU A 5 -12.49 15.80 29.31
C LEU A 5 -12.43 16.08 27.79
N PHE A 6 -12.36 17.35 27.39
CA PHE A 6 -12.16 17.74 25.99
C PHE A 6 -10.73 17.47 25.50
N MET A 7 -9.74 17.56 26.38
CA MET A 7 -8.34 17.27 26.05
C MET A 7 -8.12 15.77 25.80
N ILE A 8 -8.73 14.91 26.62
CA ILE A 8 -8.69 13.44 26.45
C ILE A 8 -9.35 13.02 25.12
N ARG A 9 -10.36 13.76 24.66
CA ARG A 9 -11.08 13.49 23.39
C ARG A 9 -10.25 13.79 22.12
N LYS A 10 -9.15 14.53 22.21
CA LYS A 10 -8.20 14.72 21.09
C LYS A 10 -7.12 13.63 21.03
N VAL A 11 -7.02 12.80 22.06
CA VAL A 11 -6.09 11.66 22.15
C VAL A 11 -6.75 10.36 21.65
N PHE A 12 -7.86 10.45 20.91
CA PHE A 12 -8.28 9.33 20.06
C PHE A 12 -7.33 9.27 18.87
N THR A 13 -6.29 8.47 19.03
CA THR A 13 -5.22 8.18 18.07
C THR A 13 -5.82 7.92 16.69
N LYS A 14 -5.48 8.77 15.72
CA LYS A 14 -5.92 8.62 14.33
C LYS A 14 -5.48 7.24 13.84
N ARG A 15 -6.43 6.34 13.56
CA ARG A 15 -6.13 4.97 13.12
C ARG A 15 -5.20 5.02 11.91
N VAL A 16 -4.10 4.28 11.97
CA VAL A 16 -3.15 4.15 10.87
C VAL A 16 -3.88 3.51 9.68
N LYS A 17 -3.81 4.16 8.52
CA LYS A 17 -4.34 3.62 7.26
C LYS A 17 -3.27 2.81 6.54
N TYR A 18 -3.66 1.68 5.99
CA TYR A 18 -2.84 0.76 5.20
C TYR A 18 -3.50 0.55 3.84
N GLY A 19 -2.70 0.14 2.86
CA GLY A 19 -3.22 -0.53 1.67
C GLY A 19 -3.27 -2.02 1.98
N VAL A 20 -4.19 -2.73 1.33
CA VAL A 20 -4.36 -4.17 1.56
C VAL A 20 -4.33 -4.90 0.22
N VAL A 21 -3.49 -5.93 0.14
CA VAL A 21 -3.55 -6.90 -0.96
C VAL A 21 -4.55 -7.98 -0.59
N ARG A 22 -5.51 -8.22 -1.49
CA ARG A 22 -6.53 -9.25 -1.35
C ARG A 22 -6.60 -10.13 -2.59
N ASP A 23 -7.09 -11.36 -2.44
CA ASP A 23 -7.47 -12.16 -3.59
C ASP A 23 -8.85 -11.72 -4.14
N ILE A 24 -9.29 -12.38 -5.22
CA ILE A 24 -10.61 -12.14 -5.85
C ILE A 24 -11.78 -12.42 -4.91
N ASP A 25 -11.60 -13.27 -3.90
CA ASP A 25 -12.59 -13.62 -2.89
C ASP A 25 -12.51 -12.68 -1.67
N SER A 26 -11.71 -11.60 -1.77
CA SER A 26 -11.47 -10.60 -0.73
C SER A 26 -10.71 -11.11 0.51
N ASN A 27 -10.07 -12.28 0.44
CA ASN A 27 -9.20 -12.75 1.51
C ASN A 27 -7.87 -11.98 1.49
N PRO A 28 -7.29 -11.62 2.65
CA PRO A 28 -5.98 -10.98 2.70
C PRO A 28 -4.88 -11.92 2.19
N VAL A 29 -3.93 -11.36 1.43
CA VAL A 29 -2.80 -12.14 0.91
C VAL A 29 -1.51 -11.70 1.58
N GLU A 30 -0.96 -12.57 2.42
CA GLU A 30 0.32 -12.40 3.10
C GLU A 30 1.50 -12.67 2.15
N GLY A 31 2.66 -12.05 2.42
CA GLY A 31 3.91 -12.37 1.74
C GLY A 31 4.06 -11.75 0.35
N VAL A 32 3.12 -10.93 -0.10
CA VAL A 32 3.18 -10.26 -1.41
C VAL A 32 4.16 -9.10 -1.35
N VAL A 33 5.14 -9.10 -2.26
CA VAL A 33 6.08 -7.99 -2.40
C VAL A 33 5.46 -6.89 -3.27
N VAL A 34 5.13 -5.76 -2.64
CA VAL A 34 4.65 -4.54 -3.31
C VAL A 34 5.82 -3.57 -3.48
N GLY A 35 6.04 -3.09 -4.70
CA GLY A 35 7.13 -2.21 -5.10
C GLY A 35 6.68 -0.83 -5.56
N LEU A 36 7.58 0.16 -5.44
CA LEU A 36 7.48 1.44 -6.14
C LEU A 36 8.65 1.59 -7.10
N ARG A 37 8.32 1.68 -8.39
CA ARG A 37 9.26 1.97 -9.46
C ARG A 37 9.21 3.45 -9.77
N ASP A 38 10.36 4.11 -9.72
CA ASP A 38 10.50 5.49 -10.17
C ASP A 38 10.25 5.56 -11.69
N MET A 39 9.42 6.51 -12.13
CA MET A 39 9.03 6.63 -13.54
C MET A 39 10.01 7.44 -14.40
N GLU A 40 10.96 8.16 -13.79
CA GLU A 40 11.97 8.92 -14.53
C GLU A 40 13.14 8.01 -14.93
N PHE A 41 13.60 7.18 -13.99
CA PHE A 41 14.75 6.29 -14.16
C PHE A 41 14.37 4.80 -14.30
N GLU A 42 13.06 4.48 -14.30
CA GLU A 42 12.50 3.12 -14.39
C GLU A 42 13.10 2.13 -13.37
N LYS A 43 13.53 2.65 -12.21
CA LYS A 43 14.23 1.91 -11.16
C LYS A 43 13.30 1.56 -10.01
N LEU A 44 13.34 0.31 -9.53
CA LEU A 44 12.68 -0.08 -8.29
C LEU A 44 13.39 0.59 -7.10
N ILE A 45 12.74 1.55 -6.44
CA ILE A 45 13.35 2.32 -5.34
C ILE A 45 12.98 1.76 -3.98
N LEU A 46 11.73 1.31 -3.80
CA LEU A 46 11.20 0.86 -2.52
C LEU A 46 10.36 -0.39 -2.68
N LYS A 47 10.37 -1.26 -1.66
CA LYS A 47 9.49 -2.43 -1.58
C LYS A 47 9.05 -2.72 -0.16
N ARG A 48 7.89 -3.35 -0.01
CA ARG A 48 7.35 -3.87 1.25
C ARG A 48 6.68 -5.22 1.02
N VAL A 49 6.76 -6.08 2.03
CA VAL A 49 6.07 -7.36 2.06
C VAL A 49 4.77 -7.17 2.84
N THR A 50 3.66 -7.71 2.35
CA THR A 50 2.40 -7.70 3.09
C THR A 50 2.47 -8.57 4.33
N ASP A 51 1.85 -8.13 5.41
CA ASP A 51 1.72 -8.92 6.64
C ASP A 51 0.58 -9.96 6.54
N SER A 52 0.34 -10.71 7.63
CA SER A 52 -0.74 -11.70 7.74
C SER A 52 -2.16 -11.19 7.51
N HIS A 53 -2.35 -9.87 7.50
CA HIS A 53 -3.62 -9.23 7.19
C HIS A 53 -3.62 -8.61 5.78
N GLY A 54 -2.64 -8.95 4.94
CA GLY A 54 -2.44 -8.41 3.61
C GLY A 54 -1.98 -6.96 3.59
N ARG A 55 -1.63 -6.37 4.74
CA ARG A 55 -1.43 -4.92 4.86
C ARG A 55 -0.02 -4.51 4.45
N TYR A 56 0.08 -3.35 3.82
CA TYR A 56 1.35 -2.68 3.54
C TYR A 56 1.21 -1.15 3.60
N ARG A 57 2.37 -0.48 3.68
CA ARG A 57 2.50 0.97 3.48
C ARG A 57 3.95 1.30 3.14
N ILE A 58 4.15 2.12 2.11
CA ILE A 58 5.49 2.56 1.67
C ILE A 58 5.56 4.07 1.90
N LEU A 59 6.50 4.53 2.73
CA LEU A 59 6.82 5.96 2.84
C LEU A 59 7.77 6.28 1.70
N ALA A 60 7.33 7.11 0.76
CA ALA A 60 8.12 7.49 -0.39
C ALA A 60 8.31 9.02 -0.42
N PRO A 61 9.48 9.50 -0.87
CA PRO A 61 9.73 10.92 -1.01
C PRO A 61 8.91 11.51 -2.18
N ARG A 62 8.97 12.84 -2.34
CA ARG A 62 8.43 13.53 -3.51
C ARG A 62 8.91 12.88 -4.80
N GLY A 63 7.99 12.59 -5.72
CA GLY A 63 8.33 11.93 -6.99
C GLY A 63 7.11 11.35 -7.72
N ARG A 64 7.37 10.72 -8.86
CA ARG A 64 6.39 9.98 -9.66
C ARG A 64 6.78 8.52 -9.71
N TYR A 65 5.87 7.67 -9.28
CA TYR A 65 6.11 6.24 -9.14
C TYR A 65 5.00 5.43 -9.82
N ARG A 66 5.37 4.23 -10.24
CA ARG A 66 4.44 3.15 -10.56
C ARG A 66 4.45 2.15 -9.40
N ILE A 67 3.29 1.87 -8.82
CA ILE A 67 3.13 0.78 -7.85
C ILE A 67 2.92 -0.54 -8.58
N GLU A 68 3.60 -1.59 -8.13
CA GLU A 68 3.59 -2.90 -8.78
C GLU A 68 3.64 -4.04 -7.76
N VAL A 69 3.04 -5.18 -8.09
CA VAL A 69 3.26 -6.46 -7.39
C VAL A 69 4.42 -7.16 -8.07
N LEU A 70 5.46 -7.50 -7.31
CA LEU A 70 6.70 -8.09 -7.84
C LEU A 70 6.68 -9.63 -7.87
N GLU A 71 5.67 -10.25 -7.26
CA GLU A 71 5.56 -11.71 -7.17
C GLU A 71 4.99 -12.31 -8.46
N THR A 72 5.78 -13.16 -9.11
CA THR A 72 5.40 -13.83 -10.37
C THR A 72 4.31 -14.90 -10.21
N GLY A 73 3.98 -15.29 -8.97
CA GLY A 73 2.88 -16.20 -8.68
C GLY A 73 1.49 -15.56 -8.68
N TYR A 74 1.42 -14.24 -8.87
CA TYR A 74 0.19 -13.48 -8.82
C TYR A 74 -0.01 -12.66 -10.09
N LYS A 75 -1.25 -12.61 -10.57
CA LYS A 75 -1.72 -11.66 -11.57
C LYS A 75 -2.45 -10.53 -10.84
N VAL A 76 -2.09 -9.29 -11.17
CA VAL A 76 -2.81 -8.11 -10.65
C VAL A 76 -4.11 -7.95 -11.42
N GLU A 77 -5.24 -8.01 -10.71
CA GLU A 77 -6.57 -7.79 -11.29
C GLU A 77 -6.99 -6.33 -11.18
N SER A 78 -6.66 -5.66 -10.07
CA SER A 78 -6.94 -4.24 -9.90
C SER A 78 -6.04 -3.57 -8.86
N ILE A 79 -5.89 -2.25 -9.00
CA ILE A 79 -5.25 -1.37 -8.03
C ILE A 79 -6.22 -0.20 -7.81
N GLU A 80 -6.53 0.12 -6.55
CA GLU A 80 -7.39 1.24 -6.19
C GLU A 80 -6.88 2.54 -6.82
N GLY A 81 -7.73 3.22 -7.59
CA GLY A 81 -7.36 4.36 -8.40
C GLY A 81 -6.65 3.93 -9.68
N ASP A 82 -5.32 3.84 -9.63
CA ASP A 82 -4.44 3.41 -10.72
C ASP A 82 -3.04 3.06 -10.15
N SER A 83 -2.19 2.43 -10.96
CA SER A 83 -0.78 2.16 -10.70
C SER A 83 0.10 3.41 -10.59
N GLU A 84 -0.27 4.55 -11.20
CA GLU A 84 0.51 5.79 -11.05
C GLU A 84 0.28 6.46 -9.69
N VAL A 85 1.38 6.87 -9.07
CA VAL A 85 1.43 7.53 -7.76
C VAL A 85 2.30 8.77 -7.87
N VAL A 86 1.68 9.93 -7.70
CA VAL A 86 2.36 11.23 -7.64
C VAL A 86 2.41 11.71 -6.20
N ILE A 87 3.61 11.99 -5.71
CA ILE A 87 3.84 12.55 -4.37
C ILE A 87 4.37 13.97 -4.54
N GLU A 88 3.57 14.96 -4.16
CA GLU A 88 3.94 16.38 -4.25
C GLU A 88 4.62 16.91 -2.99
N LYS A 89 4.29 16.34 -1.83
CA LYS A 89 4.90 16.67 -0.53
C LYS A 89 6.31 16.09 -0.45
N ARG A 90 7.08 16.52 0.55
CA ARG A 90 8.43 15.99 0.85
C ARG A 90 8.43 14.46 0.93
N GLU A 91 7.42 13.89 1.57
CA GLU A 91 7.16 12.46 1.66
C GLU A 91 5.66 12.22 1.91
N ASP A 92 5.13 11.10 1.45
CA ASP A 92 3.78 10.64 1.80
C ASP A 92 3.71 9.10 1.82
N TRP A 93 2.68 8.57 2.49
CA TRP A 93 2.43 7.14 2.56
C TRP A 93 1.64 6.66 1.35
N VAL A 94 2.25 5.80 0.54
CA VAL A 94 1.59 5.03 -0.51
C VAL A 94 0.95 3.78 0.07
N LYS A 95 -0.34 3.62 -0.20
CA LYS A 95 -1.24 2.61 0.40
C LYS A 95 -2.49 2.42 -0.47
N ARG A 96 -2.35 1.77 -1.62
CA ARG A 96 -3.48 1.42 -2.49
C ARG A 96 -4.00 0.02 -2.13
N ASP A 97 -5.29 -0.19 -2.13
CA ASP A 97 -5.79 -1.56 -2.13
C ASP A 97 -5.49 -2.23 -3.48
N ILE A 98 -5.10 -3.50 -3.46
CA ILE A 98 -4.69 -4.27 -4.64
C ILE A 98 -5.43 -5.60 -4.62
N THR A 99 -6.06 -5.96 -5.73
CA THR A 99 -6.65 -7.30 -5.91
C THR A 99 -5.75 -8.13 -6.82
N VAL A 100 -5.45 -9.36 -6.40
CA VAL A 100 -4.66 -10.33 -7.16
C VAL A 100 -5.39 -11.65 -7.35
N SER A 101 -5.00 -12.41 -8.37
CA SER A 101 -5.35 -13.82 -8.52
C SER A 101 -4.07 -14.65 -8.57
N LYS A 102 -4.10 -15.90 -8.10
CA LYS A 102 -2.96 -16.81 -8.26
C LYS A 102 -2.86 -17.22 -9.73
N ILE A 103 -1.66 -17.18 -10.27
CA ILE A 103 -1.37 -17.79 -11.56
C ILE A 103 -1.20 -19.29 -11.32
N GLU A 104 -2.13 -20.09 -11.82
CA GLU A 104 -1.97 -21.54 -11.83
C GLU A 104 -0.73 -21.87 -12.67
N ARG A 105 0.25 -22.52 -12.03
CA ARG A 105 1.38 -23.11 -12.74
C ARG A 105 0.95 -24.54 -13.08
N GLU A 106 0.86 -24.84 -14.37
CA GLU A 106 0.73 -26.20 -14.90
C GLU A 106 1.88 -27.10 -14.42
#